data_AF-A0A6N4TM21-F1
#
_entry.id   AF-A0A6N4TM21-F1
#
_cell.length_a   1.000
_cell.length_b   1.000
_cell.length_c   1.000
_cell.angle_alpha   90.00
_cell.angle_beta   90.00
_cell.angle_gamma   90.00
#
_symmetry.space_group_name_H-M   'P 1'
#
loop_
_entity.id
_entity.type
_entity.pdbx_description
1 polymer ?
#
loop_
_entity_poly.entity_id
_entity_poly.type
_entity_poly.pdbx_seq_one_letter_code
_entity_poly.pdbx_strand_id
1 'polypeptide(L)' 'MAKSKIIKANEKIAEKVTSGFQKVSDTVVSGYLKIEDKFVDQYLTKEGESVEEAKKRIHKEQEEKKGSASNKR' A
#
# COMPACT_ATOMS: atom_id res chain seq x y z
N MET A 1 3.22 -19.17 -40.37
CA MET A 1 4.36 -19.17 -39.42
C MET A 1 4.76 -17.78 -38.91
N ALA A 2 4.98 -16.76 -39.75
CA ALA A 2 5.41 -15.42 -39.30
C ALA A 2 4.47 -14.73 -38.28
N LYS A 3 3.15 -14.83 -38.47
CA LYS A 3 2.15 -14.31 -37.52
C LYS A 3 2.31 -14.85 -36.08
N SER A 4 2.66 -16.14 -35.94
CA SER A 4 2.87 -16.76 -34.62
C SER A 4 4.13 -16.25 -33.91
N LYS A 5 5.17 -15.85 -34.65
CA LYS A 5 6.39 -15.27 -34.04
C LYS A 5 6.14 -13.87 -33.47
N ILE A 6 5.36 -13.06 -34.16
CA ILE A 6 4.99 -11.71 -33.69
C ILE A 6 4.08 -11.78 -32.46
N ILE A 7 3.08 -12.66 -32.46
CA ILE A 7 2.20 -12.86 -31.30
C ILE A 7 3.01 -13.26 -30.06
N LYS A 8 3.90 -14.25 -30.18
CA LYS A 8 4.78 -14.68 -29.08
C LYS A 8 5.72 -13.57 -28.58
N ALA A 9 6.20 -12.71 -29.47
CA ALA A 9 7.01 -11.56 -29.09
C ALA A 9 6.18 -10.56 -28.28
N ASN A 10 4.95 -10.27 -28.72
CA ASN A 10 4.04 -9.37 -28.02
C ASN A 10 3.64 -9.91 -26.64
N GLU A 11 3.34 -11.20 -26.51
CA GLU A 11 3.06 -11.85 -25.22
C GLU A 11 4.23 -11.65 -24.24
N LYS A 12 5.47 -11.92 -24.69
CA LYS A 12 6.67 -11.70 -23.87
C LYS A 12 6.88 -10.24 -23.48
N ILE A 13 6.55 -9.30 -24.37
CA ILE A 13 6.61 -7.86 -24.07
C ILE A 13 5.57 -7.52 -23.00
N ALA A 14 4.33 -7.99 -23.14
CA ALA A 14 3.27 -7.77 -22.17
C ALA A 14 3.64 -8.32 -20.79
N GLU A 15 4.13 -9.57 -20.71
CA GLU A 15 4.61 -10.18 -19.46
C GLU A 15 5.73 -9.37 -18.80
N LYS A 16 6.70 -8.89 -19.59
CA LYS A 16 7.80 -8.07 -19.06
C LYS A 16 7.31 -6.72 -18.55
N VAL A 17 6.39 -6.08 -19.26
CA VAL A 17 5.82 -4.79 -18.87
C VAL A 17 5.01 -4.93 -17.58
N THR A 18 4.13 -5.92 -17.48
CA THR A 18 3.30 -6.13 -16.28
C THR A 18 4.17 -6.54 -15.08
N SER A 19 5.15 -7.42 -15.28
CA SER A 19 6.10 -7.81 -14.21
C SER A 19 6.94 -6.63 -13.75
N GLY A 20 7.44 -5.81 -14.68
CA GLY A 20 8.19 -4.60 -14.37
C GLY A 20 7.36 -3.61 -13.56
N PHE A 21 6.12 -3.38 -13.97
CA PHE A 21 5.19 -2.50 -13.27
C PHE A 21 4.86 -3.00 -11.85
N GLN A 22 4.62 -4.30 -11.69
CA GLN A 22 4.37 -4.91 -10.38
C GLN A 22 5.55 -4.68 -9.44
N LYS A 23 6.78 -4.94 -9.89
CA LYS A 23 8.00 -4.73 -9.07
C LYS A 23 8.18 -3.29 -8.62
N VAL A 24 7.91 -2.32 -9.51
CA VAL A 24 7.97 -0.90 -9.16
C VAL A 24 6.92 -0.58 -8.12
N SER A 25 5.68 -1.03 -8.32
CA SER A 25 4.59 -0.84 -7.37
C SER A 25 4.92 -1.42 -5.98
N ASP A 26 5.39 -2.66 -5.93
CA ASP A 26 5.77 -3.32 -4.67
C ASP A 26 6.88 -2.56 -3.94
N THR A 27 7.87 -2.07 -4.69
CA THR A 27 8.98 -1.28 -4.12
C THR A 27 8.49 0.03 -3.54
N VAL A 28 7.62 0.76 -4.26
CA VAL A 28 7.09 2.05 -3.81
C VAL A 28 6.20 1.86 -2.58
N VAL A 29 5.29 0.89 -2.61
CA VAL A 29 4.39 0.58 -1.47
C VAL A 29 5.20 0.16 -0.25
N SER A 30 6.19 -0.73 -0.40
CA SER A 30 7.06 -1.14 0.70
C SER A 30 7.87 0.04 1.26
N GLY A 31 8.37 0.93 0.38
CA GLY A 31 9.06 2.15 0.79
C GLY A 31 8.17 3.06 1.63
N TYR A 32 6.93 3.28 1.20
CA TYR A 32 5.95 4.07 1.93
C TYR A 32 5.60 3.44 3.29
N LEU A 33 5.32 2.14 3.33
CA LEU A 33 5.02 1.42 4.59
C LEU A 33 6.12 1.61 5.63
N LYS A 34 7.40 1.56 5.23
CA LYS A 34 8.53 1.80 6.14
C LYS A 34 8.57 3.23 6.69
N ILE A 35 8.22 4.21 5.86
CA ILE A 35 8.16 5.62 6.29
C ILE A 35 6.98 5.80 7.25
N GLU A 36 5.83 5.24 6.93
CA GLU A 36 4.64 5.23 7.77
C GLU A 36 4.94 4.58 9.13
N ASP A 37 5.58 3.41 9.15
CA ASP A 37 5.95 2.70 10.39
C ASP A 37 6.83 3.57 11.29
N LYS A 38 7.88 4.19 10.72
CA LYS A 38 8.76 5.10 11.47
C LYS A 38 8.03 6.34 11.97
N PHE A 39 7.13 6.89 11.17
CA PHE A 39 6.34 8.06 11.56
C PHE A 39 5.41 7.73 12.74
N VAL A 40 4.71 6.60 12.66
CA VAL A 40 3.84 6.14 13.75
C VAL A 40 4.68 5.87 15.00
N ASP A 41 5.79 5.15 14.87
CA ASP A 41 6.69 4.83 15.97
C ASP A 41 7.18 6.07 16.70
N GLN A 42 7.64 7.07 15.94
CA GLN A 42 8.24 8.28 16.51
C GLN A 42 7.23 9.27 17.09
N TYR A 43 6.02 9.36 16.52
CA TYR A 43 5.10 10.45 16.83
C TYR A 43 3.74 10.03 17.38
N LEU A 44 3.27 8.83 17.08
CA LEU A 44 1.89 8.44 17.33
C LEU A 44 1.72 7.24 18.27
N THR A 45 2.82 6.55 18.60
CA THR A 45 2.84 5.57 19.69
C THR A 45 2.68 6.25 21.05
N LYS A 46 2.10 5.52 21.99
CA LYS A 46 1.92 5.82 23.39
C LYS A 46 2.74 4.83 24.22
N GLU A 47 3.01 5.15 25.48
CA GLU A 47 3.94 4.40 26.34
C GLU A 47 3.69 2.88 26.30
N GLY A 48 4.64 2.15 25.73
CA GLY A 48 4.65 0.69 25.68
C GLY A 48 3.82 0.05 24.56
N GLU A 49 3.15 0.83 23.69
CA GLU A 49 2.41 0.27 22.54
C GLU A 49 3.33 0.06 21.33
N SER A 50 3.09 -1.03 20.59
CA SER A 50 3.76 -1.30 19.31
C SER A 50 3.18 -0.44 18.19
N VAL A 51 3.94 -0.28 17.10
CA VAL A 51 3.49 0.41 15.88
C VAL A 51 2.19 -0.18 15.33
N GLU A 52 2.04 -1.51 15.34
CA GLU A 52 0.83 -2.17 14.85
C GLU A 52 -0.39 -1.85 15.72
N GLU A 53 -0.23 -1.81 17.05
CA GLU A 53 -1.28 -1.44 17.99
C GLU A 53 -1.68 0.02 17.83
N ALA A 54 -0.70 0.92 17.69
CA ALA A 54 -0.92 2.33 17.42
C ALA A 54 -1.73 2.51 16.13
N LYS A 55 -1.37 1.83 15.03
CA LYS A 55 -2.11 1.88 13.76
C LYS A 55 -3.55 1.41 13.90
N LYS A 56 -3.79 0.28 14.58
CA LYS A 56 -5.14 -0.25 14.83
C LYS A 56 -6.00 0.73 15.63
N ARG A 57 -5.43 1.31 16.69
CA ARG A 57 -6.07 2.33 17.52
C ARG A 57 -6.43 3.57 16.70
N ILE A 58 -5.48 4.10 15.94
CA ILE A 58 -5.69 5.28 15.08
C ILE A 58 -6.79 5.01 14.05
N HIS A 59 -6.78 3.85 13.38
CA HIS A 59 -7.81 3.49 12.42
C HIS A 59 -9.21 3.50 13.04
N LYS A 60 -9.36 2.86 14.21
CA LYS A 60 -10.63 2.84 14.95
C LYS A 60 -11.09 4.24 15.35
N GLU A 61 -10.19 5.06 15.91
CA GLU A 61 -10.48 6.45 16.27
C GLU A 61 -10.94 7.28 15.06
N GLN A 62 -10.38 7.04 13.86
CA GLN A 62 -10.77 7.73 12.63
C GLN A 62 -12.14 7.29 12.12
N GLU A 63 -12.47 6.00 12.20
CA GLU A 63 -13.79 5.49 11.84
C GLU A 63 -14.88 6.06 12.76
N GLU A 64 -14.64 6.09 14.06
CA GLU A 64 -15.54 6.69 15.06
C GLU A 64 -15.73 8.20 14.82
N LYS A 65 -14.66 8.93 14.50
CA LYS A 65 -14.72 10.35 14.12
C LYS A 65 -15.53 10.59 12.85
N LYS A 66 -15.38 9.74 11.83
CA LYS A 66 -16.15 9.86 10.58
C LYS A 66 -17.63 9.53 10.79
N GLY A 67 -17.94 8.47 11.55
CA GLY A 67 -19.31 8.11 11.89
C GLY A 67 -20.02 9.18 12.70
N SER A 68 -19.36 9.73 13.72
CA SER A 68 -19.91 10.82 14.54
C SER A 68 -20.04 12.14 13.76
N ALA A 69 -19.13 12.45 12.83
CA ALA A 69 -19.27 13.60 11.94
C ALA A 69 -20.41 13.45 10.91
N SER A 70 -20.67 12.22 10.44
CA SER A 70 -21.77 11.94 9.52
C SER A 70 -23.13 11.95 10.20
N ASN A 71 -23.20 11.57 11.48
CA ASN A 71 -24.44 11.56 12.27
C ASN A 71 -24.80 12.94 12.87
N LYS A 72 -23.93 13.95 12.68
CA LYS A 72 -24.12 15.34 13.11
C LYS A 72 -24.53 16.28 11.96
N ARG A 73 -24.69 15.75 10.75
CA ARG A 73 -25.12 16.48 9.55
C ARG A 73 -26.58 16.22 9.23
#